data_AF-A0A2N5FPK4-F1
#
_entry.id   AF-A0A2N5FPK4-F1
#
_cell.length_a   1.000
_cell.length_b   1.000
_cell.length_c   1.000
_cell.angle_alpha   90.00
_cell.angle_beta   90.00
_cell.angle_gamma   90.00
#
_symmetry.space_group_name_H-M   'P 1'
#
loop_
_entity.id
_entity.type
_entity.pdbx_description
1 polymer ?
#
loop_
_entity_poly.entity_id
_entity_poly.type
_entity_poly.pdbx_seq_one_letter_code
_entity_poly.pdbx_strand_id
1 'polypeptide(L)'
;MNKEKANDAEELLKQNPFLKMHLDSYHVDTPEIPRKKSSFDRILSFLASPAANPLENYINKGGSLTLLTASPIAVGAVLAIVQLLRL
;
A
#
# COMPACT_ATOMS: atom_id res chain seq x y z
N MET A 1 3.10 -21.83 -15.57
CA MET A 1 1.81 -21.19 -15.93
C MET A 1 0.77 -22.30 -16.03
N ASN A 2 -0.21 -22.28 -15.13
CA ASN A 2 -1.06 -23.41 -14.76
C ASN A 2 -2.19 -23.62 -15.80
N LYS A 3 -1.97 -24.51 -16.78
CA LYS A 3 -2.93 -24.74 -17.88
C LYS A 3 -4.14 -25.59 -17.48
N GLU A 4 -4.06 -26.28 -16.36
CA GLU A 4 -5.12 -27.15 -15.84
C GLU A 4 -6.34 -26.32 -15.41
N LYS A 5 -6.11 -25.27 -14.62
CA LYS A 5 -7.15 -24.35 -14.11
C LYS A 5 -7.96 -23.62 -15.20
N ALA A 6 -7.37 -23.43 -16.37
CA ALA A 6 -8.04 -22.77 -17.48
C ALA A 6 -9.05 -23.69 -18.18
N ASN A 7 -8.78 -25.00 -18.22
CA ASN A 7 -9.69 -25.96 -18.85
C ASN A 7 -10.95 -26.18 -17.99
N ASP A 8 -10.77 -26.26 -16.66
CA ASP A 8 -11.87 -26.52 -15.73
C ASP A 8 -12.90 -25.39 -15.76
N ALA A 9 -12.40 -24.14 -15.85
CA ALA A 9 -13.25 -22.95 -15.92
C ALA A 9 -14.08 -22.91 -17.21
N GLU A 10 -13.51 -23.32 -18.34
CA GLU A 10 -14.24 -23.40 -19.61
C GLU A 10 -15.31 -24.49 -19.61
N GLU A 11 -15.05 -25.62 -18.96
CA GLU A 11 -16.02 -26.71 -18.83
C GLU A 11 -17.22 -26.29 -17.97
N LEU A 12 -16.98 -25.61 -16.85
CA LEU A 12 -18.04 -25.09 -15.97
C LEU A 12 -18.90 -24.02 -16.64
N LEU A 13 -18.31 -23.18 -17.49
CA LEU A 13 -19.03 -22.18 -18.29
C LEU A 13 -19.88 -22.81 -19.40
N LYS A 14 -19.45 -23.95 -19.97
CA LYS A 14 -20.26 -24.70 -20.94
C LYS A 14 -21.45 -25.40 -20.29
N GLN A 15 -21.31 -25.91 -19.08
CA GLN A 15 -22.42 -26.52 -18.33
C GLN A 15 -23.49 -25.50 -17.92
N ASN A 16 -23.14 -24.21 -17.79
CA ASN A 16 -24.05 -23.15 -17.33
C ASN A 16 -24.07 -21.94 -18.28
N PRO A 17 -24.80 -22.01 -19.41
CA PRO A 17 -24.83 -20.93 -20.40
C PRO A 17 -25.41 -19.62 -19.85
N PHE A 18 -26.32 -19.70 -18.88
CA PHE A 18 -26.89 -18.53 -18.22
C PHE A 18 -25.87 -17.78 -17.36
N LEU A 19 -24.95 -18.52 -16.73
CA LEU A 19 -23.86 -17.94 -15.95
C LEU A 19 -22.87 -17.19 -16.84
N LYS A 20 -22.55 -17.76 -18.02
CA LYS A 20 -21.72 -17.09 -19.02
C LYS A 20 -22.35 -15.79 -19.52
N MET A 21 -23.66 -15.80 -19.81
CA MET A 21 -24.38 -14.60 -20.26
C MET A 21 -24.36 -13.48 -19.20
N HIS A 22 -24.55 -13.81 -17.93
CA HIS A 22 -24.44 -12.83 -16.85
C HIS A 22 -23.02 -12.27 -16.72
N LEU A 23 -22.00 -13.12 -16.76
CA LEU A 23 -20.60 -12.68 -16.69
C LEU A 23 -20.22 -11.76 -17.86
N ASP A 24 -20.64 -12.10 -19.08
CA ASP A 24 -20.41 -11.28 -20.28
C ASP A 24 -21.15 -9.94 -20.22
N SER A 25 -22.25 -9.85 -19.47
CA SER A 25 -23.01 -8.60 -19.28
C SER A 25 -22.33 -7.59 -18.35
N TYR A 26 -21.42 -8.05 -17.49
CA TYR A 26 -20.58 -7.19 -16.65
C TYR A 26 -19.37 -6.71 -17.44
N HIS A 27 -19.60 -5.91 -18.49
CA HIS A 27 -18.52 -5.16 -19.11
C HIS A 27 -18.18 -3.98 -18.21
N VAL A 28 -17.29 -4.22 -17.25
CA VAL A 28 -16.77 -3.14 -16.40
C VAL A 28 -15.59 -2.54 -17.14
N ASP A 29 -15.76 -1.29 -17.60
CA ASP A 29 -14.65 -0.47 -18.06
C ASP A 29 -13.63 -0.38 -16.93
N THR A 30 -12.60 -1.22 -17.00
CA THR A 30 -11.55 -1.23 -16.00
C THR A 30 -10.69 -0.01 -16.28
N PRO A 31 -10.70 1.02 -15.43
CA PRO A 31 -9.92 2.21 -15.69
C PRO A 31 -8.45 1.82 -15.81
N GLU A 32 -7.72 2.45 -16.73
CA GLU A 32 -6.27 2.27 -16.80
C GLU A 32 -5.65 2.77 -15.51
N ILE A 33 -5.31 1.85 -14.60
CA ILE A 33 -4.62 2.21 -13.36
C ILE A 33 -3.17 2.51 -13.75
N PRO A 34 -2.69 3.76 -13.57
CA PRO A 34 -1.31 4.11 -13.90
C PRO A 34 -0.37 3.22 -13.09
N ARG A 35 0.36 2.32 -13.77
CA ARG A 35 1.28 1.38 -13.12
C ARG A 35 2.52 2.06 -12.52
N LYS A 36 2.81 3.30 -12.91
CA LYS A 36 3.96 4.06 -12.43
C LYS A 36 3.59 4.73 -11.10
N LYS A 37 3.67 3.97 -10.02
CA LYS A 37 3.67 4.55 -8.67
C LYS A 37 5.04 5.15 -8.42
N SER A 38 5.11 6.47 -8.27
CA SER A 38 6.32 7.15 -7.80
C SER A 38 6.72 6.60 -6.43
N SER A 39 8.01 6.62 -6.09
CA SER A 39 8.46 6.31 -4.73
C SER A 39 7.75 7.20 -3.71
N PHE A 40 7.40 8.44 -4.10
CA PHE A 40 6.64 9.37 -3.27
C PHE A 40 5.16 8.98 -3.14
N ASP A 41 4.53 8.44 -4.20
CA ASP A 41 3.15 7.94 -4.13
C ASP A 41 3.03 6.75 -3.18
N ARG A 42 4.09 5.95 -3.03
CA ARG A 42 4.13 4.86 -2.04
C ARG A 42 4.13 5.41 -0.61
N ILE A 43 4.88 6.48 -0.36
CA ILE A 43 4.90 7.17 0.94
C ILE A 43 3.53 7.80 1.19
N LEU A 44 2.97 8.49 0.21
CA LEU A 44 1.69 9.17 0.34
C LEU A 44 0.54 8.17 0.55
N SER A 45 0.54 7.05 -0.21
CA SER A 45 -0.43 5.97 -0.05
C SER A 45 -0.27 5.25 1.29
N PHE A 46 0.93 5.21 1.86
CA PHE A 46 1.18 4.68 3.20
C PHE A 46 0.65 5.63 4.28
N LEU A 47 0.82 6.95 4.12
CA LEU A 47 0.31 7.97 5.04
C LEU A 47 -1.21 8.18 4.96
N ALA A 48 -1.78 8.09 3.75
CA ALA A 48 -3.22 8.20 3.51
C ALA A 48 -3.97 6.89 3.78
N SER A 49 -3.23 5.79 3.93
CA SER A 49 -3.81 4.50 4.30
C SER A 49 -4.33 4.59 5.74
N PRO A 50 -5.59 4.22 6.01
CA PRO A 50 -6.17 4.24 7.35
C PRO A 50 -5.60 3.15 8.28
N ALA A 51 -4.42 2.60 7.99
CA ALA A 51 -3.81 1.49 8.72
C ALA A 51 -2.73 1.96 9.71
N ALA A 52 -2.83 1.39 10.91
CA ALA A 52 -1.88 1.30 12.03
C ALA A 52 -0.67 2.24 11.99
N ASN A 53 -0.59 3.09 13.02
CA ASN A 53 0.47 4.06 13.15
C ASN A 53 1.81 3.30 13.19
N PRO A 54 2.77 3.49 12.26
CA PRO A 54 4.04 2.74 12.28
C PRO A 54 4.83 2.93 13.57
N LEU A 55 4.54 4.02 14.27
CA LEU A 55 5.12 4.38 15.56
C LEU A 55 4.43 3.71 16.75
N GLU A 56 3.29 3.03 16.54
CA GLU A 56 2.48 2.39 17.57
C GLU A 56 3.26 1.31 18.34
N ASN A 57 4.13 0.56 17.65
CA ASN A 57 5.04 -0.41 18.28
C ASN A 57 6.10 0.24 19.19
N TYR A 58 6.48 1.48 18.92
CA TYR A 58 7.46 2.22 19.72
C TYR A 58 6.79 2.94 20.89
N ILE A 59 5.56 3.39 20.71
CA ILE A 59 4.73 4.01 21.75
C ILE A 59 4.31 2.98 22.81
N ASN A 60 3.96 1.75 22.42
CA ASN A 60 3.45 0.74 23.37
C ASN A 60 4.53 0.02 24.22
N LYS A 61 5.83 0.16 23.90
CA LYS A 61 6.91 -0.59 24.59
C LYS A 61 7.47 0.07 25.86
N GLY A 62 6.77 1.03 26.46
CA GLY A 62 7.17 1.66 27.72
C GLY A 62 8.21 2.78 27.60
N GLY A 63 8.60 3.17 26.37
CA GLY A 63 9.51 4.28 26.07
C GLY A 63 8.83 5.49 25.42
N SER A 64 7.50 5.60 25.47
CA SER A 64 6.75 6.65 24.73
C SER A 64 7.12 8.06 25.17
N LEU A 65 7.31 8.30 26.47
CA LEU A 65 7.62 9.63 26.99
C LEU A 65 9.05 10.06 26.65
N THR A 66 10.01 9.13 26.66
CA THR A 66 11.41 9.42 26.32
C THR A 66 11.60 9.63 24.82
N LEU A 67 10.88 8.89 23.97
CA LEU A 67 10.87 9.14 22.53
C LEU A 67 10.25 10.49 22.18
N LEU A 68 9.15 10.87 22.84
CA LEU A 68 8.47 12.13 22.57
C LEU A 68 9.32 13.33 23.00
N THR A 69 10.08 13.22 24.09
CA THR A 69 10.96 14.28 24.58
C THR A 69 12.32 14.32 23.87
N ALA A 70 12.83 13.19 23.39
CA ALA A 70 14.09 13.12 22.63
C ALA A 70 13.92 13.50 21.14
N SER A 71 12.70 13.39 20.59
CA SER A 71 12.40 13.69 19.19
C SER A 71 12.82 15.12 18.78
N PRO A 72 12.46 16.20 19.51
CA PRO A 72 12.89 17.56 19.16
C PRO A 72 14.41 17.73 19.15
N ILE A 73 15.11 17.05 20.07
CA ILE A 73 16.57 17.11 20.18
C ILE A 73 17.21 16.41 18.98
N ALA A 74 16.72 15.22 18.62
CA ALA A 74 17.19 14.48 17.46
C ALA A 74 16.98 15.28 16.16
N VAL A 75 15.81 15.89 15.98
CA VAL A 75 15.50 16.75 14.82
C VAL A 75 16.42 17.97 14.80
N GLY A 76 16.60 18.64 15.94
CA GLY A 76 17.52 19.79 16.05
C GLY A 76 18.97 19.44 15.70
N ALA A 77 19.46 18.29 16.15
CA ALA A 77 20.81 17.82 15.85
C ALA A 77 20.99 17.54 14.35
N VAL A 78 20.02 16.90 13.71
CA VAL A 78 20.06 16.65 12.26
C VAL A 78 20.06 17.96 11.48
N LEU A 79 19.20 18.92 11.85
CA LEU A 79 19.17 20.24 11.21
C LEU A 79 20.49 21.00 11.38
N ALA A 80 21.12 20.93 12.56
CA ALA A 80 22.41 21.54 12.81
C ALA A 80 23.52 20.94 11.93
N ILE A 81 23.54 19.62 11.77
CA ILE A 81 24.50 18.93 10.89
C ILE A 81 24.27 19.33 9.42
N VAL A 82 23.01 19.37 8.99
CA VAL A 82 22.64 19.80 7.62
C VAL A 82 23.07 21.25 7.38
N GLN A 83 22.87 22.14 8.35
CA GLN A 83 23.31 23.52 8.25
C GLN A 83 24.84 23.62 8.16
N LEU A 84 25.57 22.81 8.94
CA LEU A 84 27.03 22.77 8.91
C LEU A 84 27.58 22.27 7.57
N LEU A 85 26.91 21.31 6.94
CA LEU A 85 27.28 20.78 5.62
C LEU A 85 26.92 21.72 4.46
N ARG A 86 26.04 22.69 4.71
CA ARG A 86 25.57 23.67 3.72
C ARG A 86 26.29 25.02 3.81
N LEU A 87 27.03 25.25 4.89
CA LEU A 87 27.89 26.42 5.12
C LEU A 87 29.28 26.19 4.52
#